data_AF-A0A7L2H7Y1-F1
#
_entry.id   AF-A0A7L2H7Y1-F1
#
_cell.length_a   1.000
_cell.length_b   1.000
_cell.length_c   1.000
_cell.angle_alpha   90.00
_cell.angle_beta   90.00
_cell.angle_gamma   90.00
#
_symmetry.space_group_name_H-M   'P 1'
#
loop_
_entity.id
_entity.type
_entity.pdbx_description
1 polymer ?
#
loop_
_entity_poly.entity_id
_entity_poly.type
_entity_poly.pdbx_seq_one_letter_code
_entity_poly.pdbx_strand_id
1 'polypeptide(L)'
;RLVVLGEGTPGPPPTPNAAQMLRNFCQWQKGLNVPDEDNPLHFDTAILFTRQDLCGAATCDTLGMADVGTVCDPERSCAVVEDDGLQSAFTVAHELGHVFNMLHDTSQPCRELNSRSGATRRMMAPVLSSLEPGEVWSPCSARFITDFLDNGHGTS
;
A
#
# COMPACT_ATOMS: atom_id res chain seq x y z
N ARG A 1 12.62 -6.49 -8.06
CA ARG A 1 12.46 -7.19 -9.37
C ARG A 1 11.30 -6.54 -10.13
N LEU A 2 11.38 -6.39 -11.46
CA LEU A 2 10.25 -5.94 -12.30
C LEU A 2 9.73 -7.11 -13.15
N VAL A 3 8.42 -7.31 -13.19
CA VAL A 3 7.75 -8.31 -14.03
C VAL A 3 6.69 -7.60 -14.86
N VAL A 4 6.71 -7.81 -16.18
CA VAL A 4 5.73 -7.25 -17.11
C VAL A 4 4.89 -8.39 -17.67
N LEU A 5 3.58 -8.34 -17.46
CA LEU A 5 2.65 -9.35 -17.93
C LEU A 5 2.10 -8.94 -19.30
N GLY A 6 2.40 -9.74 -20.32
CA GLY A 6 1.86 -9.56 -21.67
C GLY A 6 0.62 -10.43 -21.92
N GLU A 7 0.04 -10.29 -23.10
CA GLU A 7 -1.04 -11.17 -23.56
C GLU A 7 -0.60 -12.64 -23.49
N GLY A 8 -1.46 -13.51 -22.93
CA GLY A 8 -1.17 -14.93 -22.74
C GLY A 8 -0.17 -15.26 -21.62
N THR A 9 0.40 -14.27 -20.93
CA THR A 9 1.26 -14.50 -19.76
C THR A 9 0.38 -14.79 -18.53
N PRO A 10 0.58 -15.91 -17.81
CA PRO A 10 -0.16 -16.17 -16.59
C PRO A 10 0.07 -15.08 -15.52
N GLY A 11 -1.00 -14.46 -15.05
CA GLY A 11 -1.00 -13.39 -14.06
C GLY A 11 -2.08 -13.57 -12.99
N PRO A 12 -2.18 -12.65 -12.02
CA PRO A 12 -3.31 -12.64 -11.10
C PRO A 12 -4.61 -12.41 -11.89
N PRO A 13 -5.71 -13.15 -11.61
CA PRO A 13 -6.97 -12.94 -12.31
C PRO A 13 -7.47 -11.49 -12.17
N PRO A 14 -7.67 -10.75 -13.29
CA PRO A 14 -8.07 -9.35 -13.22
C PRO A 14 -9.54 -9.21 -12.79
N THR A 15 -9.85 -8.15 -12.06
CA THR A 15 -11.20 -7.83 -11.58
C THR A 15 -11.30 -6.35 -11.20
N PRO A 16 -12.44 -5.68 -11.45
CA PRO A 16 -12.61 -4.29 -11.05
C PRO A 16 -12.83 -4.15 -9.54
N ASN A 17 -13.08 -5.23 -8.80
CA ASN A 17 -13.22 -5.14 -7.35
C ASN A 17 -11.83 -5.06 -6.70
N ALA A 18 -11.46 -3.90 -6.14
CA ALA A 18 -10.13 -3.65 -5.58
C ALA A 18 -9.72 -4.68 -4.51
N ALA A 19 -10.64 -5.04 -3.62
CA ALA A 19 -10.38 -6.02 -2.57
C ALA A 19 -10.14 -7.44 -3.12
N GLN A 20 -10.91 -7.84 -4.15
CA GLN A 20 -10.66 -9.11 -4.82
C GLN A 20 -9.37 -9.08 -5.64
N MET A 21 -9.05 -7.94 -6.27
CA MET A 21 -7.82 -7.76 -7.04
C MET A 21 -6.59 -7.89 -6.15
N LEU A 22 -6.63 -7.26 -4.97
CA LEU A 22 -5.60 -7.41 -3.93
C LEU A 22 -5.43 -8.89 -3.56
N ARG A 23 -6.50 -9.59 -3.16
CA ARG A 23 -6.44 -11.03 -2.81
C ARG A 23 -5.83 -11.88 -3.92
N ASN A 24 -6.27 -11.68 -5.17
CA ASN A 24 -5.76 -12.39 -6.34
C ASN A 24 -4.26 -12.14 -6.54
N PHE A 25 -3.83 -10.88 -6.39
CA PHE A 25 -2.44 -10.49 -6.54
C PHE A 25 -1.55 -11.03 -5.41
N CYS A 26 -1.97 -10.93 -4.16
CA CYS A 26 -1.22 -11.43 -3.01
C CYS A 26 -1.00 -12.96 -3.09
N GLN A 27 -2.01 -13.71 -3.55
CA GLN A 27 -1.86 -15.14 -3.80
C GLN A 27 -0.88 -15.43 -4.94
N TRP A 28 -0.92 -14.65 -6.02
CA TRP A 28 -0.04 -14.84 -7.17
C TRP A 28 1.43 -14.46 -6.87
N GLN A 29 1.67 -13.33 -6.20
CA GLN A 29 3.03 -12.86 -5.87
C GLN A 29 3.75 -13.87 -4.97
N LYS A 30 3.02 -14.53 -4.06
CA LYS A 30 3.59 -15.56 -3.17
C LYS A 30 4.28 -16.68 -3.95
N GLY A 31 3.71 -17.07 -5.10
CA GLY A 31 4.29 -18.09 -5.98
C GLY A 31 5.57 -17.65 -6.70
N LEU A 32 5.89 -16.35 -6.69
CA LEU A 32 7.12 -15.78 -7.22
C LEU A 32 8.18 -15.52 -6.14
N ASN A 33 7.79 -15.49 -4.87
CA ASN A 33 8.68 -15.21 -3.76
C ASN A 33 9.46 -16.46 -3.34
N VAL A 34 10.60 -16.25 -2.68
CA VAL A 34 11.47 -17.32 -2.18
C VAL A 34 11.46 -17.29 -0.65
N PRO A 35 11.33 -18.44 0.05
CA PRO A 35 11.31 -18.46 1.51
C PRO A 35 12.63 -18.05 2.17
N ASP A 36 13.76 -18.21 1.49
CA ASP A 36 15.09 -17.82 1.95
C ASP A 36 15.30 -16.32 1.71
N GLU A 37 15.40 -15.54 2.79
CA GLU A 37 15.53 -14.07 2.75
C GLU A 37 16.87 -13.59 2.21
N ASP A 38 17.92 -14.39 2.38
CA ASP A 38 19.23 -14.10 1.82
C ASP A 38 19.27 -14.34 0.29
N ASN A 39 18.20 -14.91 -0.27
CA ASN A 39 18.11 -15.16 -1.71
C ASN A 39 17.88 -13.83 -2.47
N PRO A 40 18.65 -13.54 -3.53
CA PRO A 40 18.47 -12.30 -4.31
C PRO A 40 17.13 -12.20 -5.06
N LEU A 41 16.36 -13.28 -5.13
CA LEU A 41 15.01 -13.30 -5.68
C LEU A 41 13.91 -13.11 -4.62
N HIS A 42 14.25 -13.12 -3.33
CA HIS A 42 13.34 -12.76 -2.25
C HIS A 42 12.94 -11.28 -2.38
N PHE A 43 11.73 -10.98 -1.94
CA PHE A 43 11.24 -9.61 -1.80
C PHE A 43 10.28 -9.53 -0.61
N ASP A 44 10.36 -8.43 0.15
CA ASP A 44 9.53 -8.22 1.34
C ASP A 44 8.09 -7.85 0.96
N THR A 45 7.92 -7.07 -0.11
CA THR A 45 6.62 -6.57 -0.55
C THR A 45 6.50 -6.54 -2.07
N ALA A 46 5.28 -6.67 -2.58
CA ALA A 46 4.99 -6.63 -4.00
C ALA A 46 3.93 -5.56 -4.33
N ILE A 47 4.08 -4.89 -5.48
CA ILE A 47 3.13 -3.88 -5.94
C ILE A 47 2.68 -4.23 -7.35
N LEU A 48 1.37 -4.30 -7.56
CA LEU A 48 0.77 -4.44 -8.88
C LEU A 48 0.30 -3.09 -9.38
N PHE A 49 0.76 -2.71 -10.58
CA PHE A 49 0.18 -1.59 -11.33
C PHE A 49 -0.82 -2.13 -12.34
N THR A 50 -1.99 -1.50 -12.42
CA THR A 50 -3.02 -1.82 -13.42
C THR A 50 -3.64 -0.56 -13.99
N ARG A 51 -4.01 -0.58 -15.28
CA ARG A 51 -4.80 0.49 -15.94
C ARG A 51 -6.31 0.22 -15.86
N GLN A 52 -6.71 -0.84 -15.18
CA GLN A 52 -8.11 -1.18 -14.95
C GLN A 52 -8.67 -0.33 -13.81
N ASP A 53 -9.83 0.27 -14.04
CA ASP A 53 -10.60 1.02 -13.03
C ASP A 53 -10.95 0.11 -11.84
N LEU A 54 -10.41 0.47 -10.67
CA LEU A 54 -10.55 -0.26 -9.42
C LEU A 54 -11.66 0.37 -8.55
N CYS A 55 -12.64 -0.46 -8.22
CA CYS A 55 -13.78 -0.10 -7.39
C CYS A 55 -13.68 -0.69 -5.99
N GLY A 56 -13.83 0.16 -4.98
CA GLY A 56 -14.05 -0.22 -3.60
C GLY A 56 -15.47 -0.73 -3.36
N ALA A 57 -15.84 -0.91 -2.09
CA ALA A 57 -17.15 -1.46 -1.73
C ALA A 57 -18.33 -0.50 -2.04
N ALA A 58 -18.07 0.81 -2.07
CA ALA A 58 -19.11 1.84 -2.21
C ALA A 58 -18.90 2.76 -3.43
N THR A 59 -17.66 3.02 -3.84
CA THR A 59 -17.33 3.91 -4.97
C THR A 59 -16.16 3.38 -5.78
N CYS A 60 -15.97 3.91 -7.01
CA CYS A 60 -14.81 3.66 -7.86
C CYS A 60 -13.78 4.79 -7.80
N ASP A 61 -13.73 5.53 -6.70
CA ASP A 61 -12.69 6.55 -6.48
C ASP A 61 -11.41 5.93 -5.87
N THR A 62 -11.30 4.60 -5.88
CA THR A 62 -10.24 3.85 -5.19
C THR A 62 -9.04 3.68 -6.11
N LEU A 63 -8.00 4.49 -5.91
CA LEU A 63 -6.78 4.41 -6.71
C LEU A 63 -5.83 3.29 -6.27
N GLY A 64 -6.02 2.71 -5.09
CA GLY A 64 -5.16 1.67 -4.55
C GLY A 64 -5.77 0.91 -3.40
N MET A 65 -5.16 -0.22 -3.05
CA MET A 65 -5.53 -0.98 -1.86
C MET A 65 -4.36 -1.82 -1.35
N ALA A 66 -4.18 -1.85 -0.04
CA ALA A 66 -3.26 -2.72 0.68
C ALA A 66 -3.86 -3.17 2.03
N ASP A 67 -3.32 -4.27 2.55
CA ASP A 67 -3.59 -4.67 3.94
C ASP A 67 -2.73 -3.85 4.92
N VAL A 68 -3.25 -3.65 6.13
CA VAL A 68 -2.56 -2.87 7.17
C VAL A 68 -1.59 -3.75 7.96
N GLY A 69 -0.33 -3.32 8.05
CA GLY A 69 0.68 -3.89 8.95
C GLY A 69 1.17 -5.28 8.55
N THR A 70 1.43 -5.49 7.26
CA THR A 70 1.75 -6.79 6.68
C THR A 70 3.13 -6.87 6.04
N VAL A 71 4.01 -5.88 6.24
CA VAL A 71 5.29 -5.79 5.50
C VAL A 71 6.14 -7.07 5.51
N CYS A 72 6.14 -7.81 6.62
CA CYS A 72 6.87 -9.07 6.79
C CYS A 72 5.96 -10.32 6.73
N ASP A 73 4.70 -10.19 6.31
CA ASP A 73 3.81 -11.32 6.07
C ASP A 73 3.87 -11.70 4.58
N PRO A 74 4.55 -12.79 4.19
CA PRO A 74 4.75 -13.14 2.78
C PRO A 74 3.45 -13.48 2.04
N GLU A 75 2.35 -13.75 2.75
CA GLU A 75 1.04 -13.99 2.12
C GLU A 75 0.26 -12.69 1.88
N ARG A 76 0.60 -11.61 2.60
CA ARG A 76 -0.21 -10.37 2.68
C ARG A 76 0.57 -9.08 2.46
N SER A 77 1.89 -9.13 2.29
CA SER A 77 2.73 -7.96 1.97
C SER A 77 2.61 -7.60 0.48
N CYS A 78 1.54 -6.91 0.14
CA CYS A 78 1.17 -6.62 -1.24
C CYS A 78 0.29 -5.37 -1.30
N ALA A 79 0.40 -4.64 -2.42
CA ALA A 79 -0.46 -3.52 -2.76
C ALA A 79 -0.89 -3.60 -4.23
N VAL A 80 -2.10 -3.11 -4.52
CA VAL A 80 -2.57 -2.86 -5.89
C VAL A 80 -2.73 -1.35 -6.08
N VAL A 81 -2.31 -0.86 -7.24
CA VAL A 81 -2.37 0.56 -7.61
C VAL A 81 -2.95 0.68 -9.02
N GLU A 82 -3.98 1.50 -9.16
CA GLU A 82 -4.46 1.99 -10.44
C GLU A 82 -3.48 3.04 -10.95
N ASP A 83 -2.91 2.80 -12.13
CA ASP A 83 -2.00 3.73 -12.80
C ASP A 83 -2.79 4.78 -13.59
N ASP A 84 -2.84 5.99 -13.05
CA ASP A 84 -3.45 7.17 -13.65
C ASP A 84 -2.41 8.20 -14.14
N GLY A 85 -1.12 7.87 -14.09
CA GLY A 85 -0.01 8.76 -14.47
C GLY A 85 1.07 8.85 -13.39
N LEU A 86 1.87 9.93 -13.42
CA LEU A 86 2.98 10.12 -12.48
C LEU A 86 2.52 10.24 -11.02
N GLN A 87 1.29 10.70 -10.79
CA GLN A 87 0.70 10.84 -9.46
C GLN A 87 0.43 9.49 -8.77
N SER A 88 0.40 8.38 -9.51
CA SER A 88 0.34 7.02 -8.95
C SER A 88 1.49 6.74 -7.98
N ALA A 89 2.62 7.46 -8.09
CA ALA A 89 3.71 7.39 -7.11
C ALA A 89 3.25 7.76 -5.68
N PHE A 90 2.30 8.70 -5.53
CA PHE A 90 1.72 9.03 -4.22
C PHE A 90 0.77 7.95 -3.74
N THR A 91 0.00 7.33 -4.64
CA THR A 91 -0.82 6.16 -4.31
C THR A 91 0.05 5.01 -3.83
N VAL A 92 1.16 4.72 -4.52
CA VAL A 92 2.16 3.74 -4.08
C VAL A 92 2.66 4.04 -2.67
N ALA A 93 3.04 5.29 -2.40
CA ALA A 93 3.51 5.69 -1.07
C ALA A 93 2.43 5.54 0.00
N HIS A 94 1.17 5.88 -0.33
CA HIS A 94 0.02 5.71 0.55
C HIS A 94 -0.24 4.25 0.91
N GLU A 95 -0.32 3.37 -0.10
CA GLU A 95 -0.56 1.94 0.11
C GLU A 95 0.60 1.27 0.85
N LEU A 96 1.85 1.65 0.56
CA LEU A 96 2.99 1.21 1.36
C LEU A 96 2.91 1.71 2.81
N GLY A 97 2.37 2.90 3.04
CA GLY A 97 2.06 3.38 4.39
C GLY A 97 1.15 2.41 5.14
N HIS A 98 0.08 1.91 4.50
CA HIS A 98 -0.75 0.85 5.08
C HIS A 98 0.03 -0.43 5.35
N VAL A 99 0.86 -0.90 4.41
CA VAL A 99 1.72 -2.08 4.62
C VAL A 99 2.61 -1.90 5.87
N PHE A 100 3.09 -0.68 6.15
CA PHE A 100 3.82 -0.27 7.36
C PHE A 100 2.92 0.10 8.55
N ASN A 101 1.71 -0.44 8.60
CA ASN A 101 0.74 -0.29 9.70
C ASN A 101 0.20 1.14 9.90
N MET A 102 0.41 2.06 8.96
CA MET A 102 -0.17 3.41 9.05
C MET A 102 -1.68 3.36 8.79
N LEU A 103 -2.41 4.20 9.51
CA LEU A 103 -3.84 4.43 9.32
C LEU A 103 -4.09 5.74 8.60
N HIS A 104 -5.30 5.90 8.07
CA HIS A 104 -5.73 7.20 7.56
C HIS A 104 -5.66 8.28 8.64
N ASP A 105 -5.25 9.49 8.26
CA ASP A 105 -5.09 10.63 9.17
C ASP A 105 -6.39 11.09 9.85
N THR A 106 -7.54 10.73 9.27
CA THR A 106 -8.89 11.03 9.79
C THR A 106 -9.44 9.96 10.72
N SER A 107 -8.75 8.81 10.83
CA SER A 107 -9.11 7.69 11.71
C SER A 107 -9.08 8.13 13.18
N GLN A 108 -9.89 7.49 14.03
CA GLN A 108 -9.99 7.85 15.44
C GLN A 108 -8.62 7.89 16.15
N PRO A 109 -7.72 6.91 15.99
CA PRO A 109 -6.40 6.95 16.63
C PRO A 109 -5.53 8.14 16.20
N CYS A 110 -5.71 8.63 14.96
CA CYS A 110 -4.92 9.73 14.43
C CYS A 110 -5.42 11.11 14.84
N ARG A 111 -6.69 11.27 15.24
CA ARG A 111 -7.27 12.59 15.53
C ARG A 111 -6.51 13.35 16.62
N GLU A 112 -6.14 12.66 17.69
CA GLU A 112 -5.41 13.28 18.80
C GLU A 112 -3.95 13.55 18.43
N LEU A 113 -3.28 12.58 17.81
CA LEU A 113 -1.87 12.69 17.38
C LEU A 113 -1.68 13.83 16.37
N ASN A 114 -2.66 14.04 15.49
CA ASN A 114 -2.61 15.09 14.47
C ASN A 114 -3.17 16.44 14.95
N SER A 115 -3.76 16.53 16.15
CA SER A 115 -4.47 17.72 16.65
C SER A 115 -3.66 19.02 16.61
N ARG A 116 -2.33 18.92 16.75
CA ARG A 116 -1.40 20.07 16.78
C ARG A 116 -0.83 20.44 15.40
N SER A 117 -1.13 19.66 14.36
CA SER A 117 -0.45 19.74 13.06
C SER A 117 -1.15 20.64 12.03
N GLY A 118 -2.25 21.30 12.44
CA GLY A 118 -3.11 22.08 11.54
C GLY A 118 -3.74 21.23 10.44
N ALA A 119 -4.62 21.83 9.63
CA ALA A 119 -5.22 21.17 8.47
C ALA A 119 -4.24 21.19 7.29
N THR A 120 -3.26 20.31 7.34
CA THR A 120 -2.25 20.12 6.27
C THR A 120 -2.57 18.86 5.49
N ARG A 121 -2.39 18.90 4.17
CA ARG A 121 -2.54 17.72 3.30
C ARG A 121 -1.35 16.80 3.56
N ARG A 122 -1.59 15.55 3.94
CA ARG A 122 -0.59 14.55 4.31
C ARG A 122 -0.79 13.28 3.50
N MET A 123 0.26 12.46 3.40
CA MET A 123 0.28 11.25 2.58
C MET A 123 -0.86 10.29 2.90
N MET A 124 -1.17 10.10 4.19
CA MET A 124 -2.22 9.17 4.65
C MET A 124 -3.61 9.84 4.77
N ALA A 125 -3.84 10.98 4.11
CA ALA A 125 -5.19 11.49 3.95
C ALA A 125 -6.04 10.50 3.10
N PRO A 126 -7.30 10.23 3.46
CA PRO A 126 -8.15 9.26 2.74
C PRO A 126 -8.55 9.71 1.33
N VAL A 127 -8.27 10.97 0.99
CA VAL A 127 -8.51 11.53 -0.34
C VAL A 127 -7.20 12.11 -0.81
N LEU A 128 -6.70 11.60 -1.94
CA LEU A 128 -5.46 12.08 -2.52
C LEU A 128 -5.64 13.54 -2.93
N SER A 129 -4.71 14.38 -2.50
CA SER A 129 -4.73 15.81 -2.80
C SER A 129 -3.29 16.30 -3.01
N SER A 130 -3.13 17.49 -3.60
CA SER A 130 -1.82 18.09 -3.83
C SER A 130 -1.03 18.18 -2.53
N LEU A 131 0.02 17.38 -2.40
CA LEU A 131 0.92 17.44 -1.25
C LEU A 131 1.81 18.67 -1.39
N GLU A 132 1.88 19.47 -0.33
CA GLU A 132 2.80 20.60 -0.27
C GLU A 132 4.23 20.07 -0.04
N PRO A 133 5.25 20.60 -0.75
CA PRO A 133 6.63 20.24 -0.50
C PRO A 133 7.02 20.52 0.96
N GLY A 134 7.51 19.51 1.69
CA GLY A 134 7.85 19.62 3.11
C GLY A 134 7.54 18.35 3.90
N GLU A 135 6.93 18.50 5.08
CA GLU A 135 6.49 17.38 5.91
C GLU A 135 5.30 16.64 5.28
N VAL A 136 5.58 15.67 4.41
CA VAL A 136 4.53 14.91 3.70
C VAL A 136 3.83 13.88 4.59
N TRP A 137 4.47 13.40 5.65
CA TRP A 137 3.91 12.44 6.62
C TRP A 137 3.39 13.16 7.88
N SER A 138 2.29 12.67 8.46
CA SER A 138 1.73 13.24 9.69
C SER A 138 2.43 12.68 10.94
N PRO A 139 2.27 13.32 12.12
CA PRO A 139 2.70 12.72 13.37
C PRO A 139 2.04 11.37 13.67
N CYS A 140 0.79 11.17 13.25
CA CYS A 140 0.16 9.86 13.36
C CYS A 140 0.90 8.81 12.52
N SER A 141 1.14 9.08 11.24
CA SER A 141 1.87 8.18 10.34
C SER A 141 3.24 7.82 10.92
N ALA A 142 4.01 8.83 11.36
CA ALA A 142 5.31 8.63 11.97
C ALA A 142 5.24 7.78 13.24
N ARG A 143 4.22 7.98 14.08
CA ARG A 143 4.04 7.20 15.29
C ARG A 143 3.73 5.73 15.00
N PHE A 144 2.84 5.46 14.05
CA PHE A 144 2.42 4.09 13.74
C PHE A 144 3.57 3.24 13.18
N ILE A 145 4.35 3.78 12.24
CA ILE A 145 5.51 3.04 11.73
C ILE A 145 6.60 2.86 12.80
N THR A 146 6.82 3.86 13.67
CA THR A 146 7.78 3.75 14.78
C THR A 146 7.38 2.62 15.73
N ASP A 147 6.14 2.65 16.23
CA ASP A 147 5.65 1.61 17.13
C ASP A 147 5.65 0.23 16.45
N PHE A 148 5.31 0.16 15.17
CA PHE A 148 5.31 -1.10 14.41
C PHE A 148 6.71 -1.72 14.33
N LEU A 149 7.73 -0.93 13.99
CA LEU A 149 9.12 -1.39 13.91
C LEU A 149 9.73 -1.68 15.29
N ASP A 150 9.46 -0.84 16.29
CA ASP A 150 9.94 -1.02 17.68
C ASP A 150 9.42 -2.33 18.31
N ASN A 151 8.24 -2.79 17.89
CA ASN A 151 7.67 -4.07 18.31
C ASN A 151 8.19 -5.28 17.51
N GLY A 152 9.15 -5.09 16.60
CA GLY A 152 9.77 -6.17 15.84
C GLY A 152 8.94 -6.65 14.64
N HIS A 153 7.97 -5.85 14.16
CA HIS A 153 7.19 -6.23 12.97
C HIS A 153 7.88 -5.90 11.63
N GLY A 154 9.10 -5.36 11.68
CA GLY A 154 9.97 -5.15 10.51
C GLY A 154 11.04 -6.22 10.33
N THR A 155 10.97 -7.31 11.11
CA THR A 155 11.81 -8.49 10.91
C THR A 155 10.94 -9.61 10.40
N SER A 156 11.28 -10.10 9.20
CA SER A 156 10.72 -11.29 8.60
C SER A 156 11.31 -12.56 9.24
#